data_AF-A0AAN6TRE7-F1
#
_entry.id   AF-A0AAN6TRE7-F1
#
_cell.length_a   1.000
_cell.length_b   1.000
_cell.length_c   1.000
_cell.angle_alpha   90.00
_cell.angle_beta   90.00
_cell.angle_gamma   90.00
#
_symmetry.space_group_name_H-M   'P 1'
#
loop_
_entity.id
_entity.type
_entity.pdbx_description
1 polymer ?
#
loop_
_entity_poly.entity_id
_entity_poly.type
_entity_poly.pdbx_seq_one_letter_code
_entity_poly.pdbx_strand_id
1 'polypeptide(L)'
;MANSPDSKALDFMINHVFLPPQLPQEDDSEAGYLNTTIRAFRDSVECFLSAEPSSAPSVRPAVDMLDRLLSTETRGMHHVISDLKNGGIALFHLRAQNAGLLVTARQDDVLFEAFELLAPNDKVMSCLGALLREFPDRAAVITYARLQDPDFLSELANFIQTLTASNVPVARPKVKKAKTFQPEERDTVSPLLVNGMLIDLLSGLGESVAPLSRVTKRSREHVGWSSALLPFHR
;
A
#
# COMPACT_ATOMS: atom_id res chain seq x y z
N MET A 1 -3.25 -23.64 -21.87
CA MET A 1 -1.95 -23.08 -22.27
C MET A 1 -1.78 -21.80 -21.47
N ALA A 2 -0.92 -21.81 -20.45
CA ALA A 2 -0.64 -20.59 -19.70
C ALA A 2 0.10 -19.63 -20.63
N ASN A 3 -0.46 -18.44 -20.88
CA ASN A 3 0.26 -17.39 -21.58
C ASN A 3 1.56 -17.15 -20.81
N SER A 4 2.70 -17.31 -21.48
CA SER A 4 3.97 -16.87 -20.92
C SER A 4 3.81 -15.40 -20.51
N PRO A 5 4.25 -15.00 -19.31
CA PRO A 5 4.18 -13.60 -18.92
C PRO A 5 4.86 -12.76 -20.00
N ASP A 6 4.24 -11.62 -20.32
CA ASP A 6 4.88 -10.59 -21.14
C ASP A 6 6.29 -10.35 -20.59
N SER A 7 7.31 -10.36 -21.47
CA SER A 7 8.73 -10.25 -21.07
C SER A 7 8.94 -9.05 -20.13
N LYS A 8 8.22 -7.95 -20.38
CA LYS A 8 8.30 -6.74 -19.53
C LYS A 8 7.68 -6.93 -18.16
N ALA A 9 6.59 -7.67 -18.05
CA ALA A 9 5.97 -7.99 -16.76
C ALA A 9 6.89 -8.90 -15.92
N LEU A 10 7.61 -9.82 -16.57
CA LEU A 10 8.62 -10.64 -15.90
C LEU A 10 9.80 -9.80 -15.43
N ASP A 11 10.34 -8.90 -16.28
CA ASP A 11 11.41 -7.98 -15.90
C ASP A 11 11.00 -7.09 -14.72
N PHE A 12 9.77 -6.57 -14.74
CA PHE A 12 9.18 -5.83 -13.62
C PHE A 12 9.18 -6.68 -12.34
N MET A 13 8.67 -7.92 -12.38
CA MET A 13 8.70 -8.81 -11.22
C MET A 13 10.13 -9.07 -10.72
N ILE A 14 11.09 -9.29 -11.62
CA ILE A 14 12.49 -9.50 -11.25
C ILE A 14 13.04 -8.29 -10.50
N ASN A 15 12.85 -7.08 -11.05
CA ASN A 15 13.35 -5.83 -10.49
C ASN A 15 12.69 -5.50 -9.15
N HIS A 16 11.39 -5.78 -9.00
CA HIS A 16 10.61 -5.38 -7.82
C HIS A 16 10.56 -6.45 -6.72
N VAL A 17 10.79 -7.74 -7.02
CA VAL A 17 10.75 -8.81 -6.00
C VAL A 17 12.14 -9.23 -5.56
N PHE A 18 13.07 -9.39 -6.51
CA PHE A 18 14.38 -9.98 -6.22
C PHE A 18 15.50 -8.95 -6.06
N LEU A 19 15.31 -7.73 -6.58
CA LEU A 19 16.27 -6.63 -6.48
C LEU A 19 17.68 -7.02 -6.98
N PRO A 20 17.84 -7.36 -8.27
CA PRO A 20 19.15 -7.74 -8.83
C PRO A 20 20.17 -6.59 -8.73
N PRO A 21 21.48 -6.86 -8.91
CA PRO A 21 22.52 -5.82 -8.81
C PRO A 21 22.37 -4.63 -9.78
N GLN A 22 21.72 -4.85 -10.93
CA GLN A 22 21.42 -3.80 -11.89
C GLN A 22 19.90 -3.57 -11.89
N LEU A 23 19.50 -2.42 -11.35
CA LEU A 23 18.11 -2.00 -11.28
C LEU A 23 17.82 -0.88 -12.29
N PRO A 24 16.54 -0.69 -12.67
CA PRO A 24 16.14 0.44 -13.49
C PRO A 24 16.60 1.76 -12.89
N GLN A 25 16.82 2.73 -13.78
CA GLN A 25 17.29 4.07 -13.42
C GLN A 25 16.24 5.15 -13.75
N GLU A 26 15.01 4.72 -13.97
CA GLU A 26 13.83 5.55 -14.26
C GLU A 26 12.58 4.86 -13.73
N ASP A 27 11.52 5.63 -13.47
CA ASP A 27 10.22 5.09 -13.05
C ASP A 27 9.68 4.11 -14.10
N ASP A 28 9.50 2.85 -13.68
CA ASP A 28 8.97 1.75 -14.50
C ASP A 28 7.56 1.32 -14.04
N SER A 29 6.95 2.14 -13.20
CA SER A 29 5.70 1.80 -12.55
C SER A 29 4.53 1.69 -13.53
N GLU A 30 4.03 0.47 -13.70
CA GLU A 30 2.89 0.17 -14.56
C GLU A 30 1.86 -0.67 -13.80
N ALA A 31 0.58 -0.26 -13.83
CA ALA A 31 -0.47 -0.85 -13.01
C ALA A 31 -0.79 -2.32 -13.40
N GLY A 32 -0.81 -2.63 -14.69
CA GLY A 32 -0.93 -3.98 -15.23
C GLY A 32 0.22 -4.89 -14.82
N TYR A 33 1.47 -4.42 -14.80
CA TYR A 33 2.61 -5.22 -14.31
C TYR A 33 2.53 -5.47 -12.80
N LEU A 34 2.10 -4.47 -12.02
CA LEU A 34 1.86 -4.64 -10.59
C LEU A 34 0.74 -5.66 -10.33
N ASN A 35 -0.39 -5.55 -11.04
CA ASN A 35 -1.49 -6.52 -10.93
C ASN A 35 -1.06 -7.93 -11.35
N THR A 36 -0.19 -8.05 -12.36
CA THR A 36 0.42 -9.34 -12.74
C THR A 36 1.29 -9.90 -11.61
N THR A 37 2.09 -9.05 -10.96
CA THR A 37 2.93 -9.43 -9.82
C THR A 37 2.08 -9.90 -8.63
N ILE A 38 0.99 -9.19 -8.32
CA ILE A 38 0.06 -9.54 -7.24
C ILE A 38 -0.61 -10.89 -7.52
N ARG A 39 -1.04 -11.15 -8.77
CA ARG A 39 -1.60 -12.44 -9.18
C ARG A 39 -0.58 -13.57 -9.05
N ALA A 40 0.65 -13.37 -9.51
CA ALA A 40 1.72 -14.35 -9.37
C ALA A 40 2.02 -14.67 -7.89
N PHE A 41 2.02 -13.65 -7.03
CA PHE A 41 2.18 -13.85 -5.59
C PHE A 41 1.00 -14.64 -4.98
N ARG A 42 -0.23 -14.26 -5.31
CA ARG A 42 -1.45 -14.98 -4.89
C ARG A 42 -1.39 -16.46 -5.28
N ASP A 43 -1.08 -16.76 -6.54
CA ASP A 43 -1.00 -18.12 -7.06
C ASP A 43 0.13 -18.93 -6.40
N SER A 44 1.24 -18.26 -6.05
CA SER A 44 2.33 -18.87 -5.28
C SER A 44 1.89 -19.24 -3.86
N VAL A 45 1.09 -18.39 -3.21
CA VAL A 45 0.54 -18.68 -1.88
C VAL A 45 -0.47 -19.83 -1.94
N GLU A 46 -1.30 -19.92 -2.98
CA GLU A 46 -2.21 -21.06 -3.18
C GLU A 46 -1.46 -22.38 -3.43
N CYS A 47 -0.38 -22.34 -4.21
CA CYS A 47 0.52 -23.48 -4.37
C CYS A 47 1.12 -23.92 -3.03
N PHE A 48 1.57 -22.95 -2.20
CA PHE A 48 2.07 -23.22 -0.86
C PHE A 48 0.99 -23.87 0.03
N LEU A 49 -0.24 -23.35 0.03
CA LEU A 49 -1.35 -23.92 0.80
C LEU A 49 -1.72 -25.34 0.36
N SER A 50 -1.58 -25.63 -0.93
CA SER A 50 -1.79 -26.99 -1.46
C SER A 50 -0.72 -27.97 -0.98
N ALA A 51 0.52 -27.49 -0.82
CA ALA A 51 1.64 -28.27 -0.30
C ALA A 51 1.66 -28.38 1.24
N GLU A 52 1.15 -27.37 1.94
CA GLU A 52 1.15 -27.28 3.41
C GLU A 52 -0.26 -26.93 3.96
N PRO A 53 -1.23 -27.88 3.91
CA PRO A 53 -2.61 -27.60 4.30
C PRO A 53 -2.79 -27.16 5.77
N SER A 54 -1.88 -27.56 6.66
CA SER A 54 -1.88 -27.18 8.08
C SER A 54 -1.80 -25.66 8.28
N SER A 55 -1.15 -24.96 7.35
CA SER A 55 -0.96 -23.50 7.43
C SER A 55 -2.18 -22.71 6.95
N ALA A 56 -3.21 -23.39 6.40
CA ALA A 56 -4.37 -22.73 5.81
C ALA A 56 -5.09 -21.73 6.73
N PRO A 57 -5.36 -22.02 8.02
CA PRO A 57 -6.04 -21.06 8.89
C PRO A 57 -5.29 -19.73 9.03
N SER A 58 -3.96 -19.77 9.04
CA SER A 58 -3.11 -18.59 9.22
C SER A 58 -2.85 -17.83 7.91
N VAL A 59 -2.89 -18.51 6.76
CA VAL A 59 -2.44 -17.96 5.48
C VAL A 59 -3.61 -17.64 4.53
N ARG A 60 -4.75 -18.35 4.63
CA ARG A 60 -5.94 -18.07 3.80
C ARG A 60 -6.40 -16.60 3.88
N PRO A 61 -6.39 -15.91 5.03
CA PRO A 61 -6.75 -14.50 5.09
C PRO A 61 -5.90 -13.61 4.17
N ALA A 62 -4.62 -13.95 3.95
CA ALA A 62 -3.76 -13.22 3.02
C ALA A 62 -4.19 -13.42 1.57
N VAL A 63 -4.60 -14.63 1.17
CA VAL A 63 -5.14 -14.90 -0.18
C VAL A 63 -6.42 -14.11 -0.40
N ASP A 64 -7.34 -14.19 0.56
CA ASP A 64 -8.63 -13.49 0.53
C ASP A 64 -8.46 -11.96 0.44
N MET A 65 -7.42 -11.42 1.09
CA MET A 65 -7.05 -10.01 1.01
C MET A 65 -6.48 -9.65 -0.38
N LEU A 66 -5.62 -10.49 -0.95
CA LEU A 66 -5.07 -10.28 -2.30
C LEU A 66 -6.16 -10.33 -3.38
N ASP A 67 -7.14 -11.22 -3.23
CA ASP A 67 -8.31 -11.29 -4.12
C ASP A 67 -9.15 -10.01 -4.05
N ARG A 68 -9.37 -9.48 -2.85
CA ARG A 68 -10.07 -8.20 -2.66
C ARG A 68 -9.31 -7.04 -3.29
N LEU A 69 -7.99 -6.96 -3.07
CA LEU A 69 -7.12 -5.95 -3.68
C LEU A 69 -7.26 -5.97 -5.21
N LEU A 70 -7.13 -7.15 -5.84
CA LEU A 70 -7.28 -7.31 -7.29
C LEU A 70 -8.70 -6.99 -7.80
N SER A 71 -9.72 -7.24 -6.98
CA SER A 71 -11.11 -6.96 -7.34
C SER A 71 -11.53 -5.50 -7.13
N THR A 72 -10.71 -4.69 -6.45
CA THR A 72 -11.08 -3.30 -6.10
C THR A 72 -11.27 -2.43 -7.34
N GLU A 73 -10.45 -2.61 -8.38
CA GLU A 73 -10.57 -1.86 -9.64
C GLU A 73 -11.89 -2.16 -10.38
N THR A 74 -12.39 -3.40 -10.30
CA THR A 74 -13.58 -3.83 -11.04
C THR A 74 -14.88 -3.70 -10.23
N ARG A 75 -14.82 -3.94 -8.92
CA ARG A 75 -15.97 -3.91 -8.01
C ARG A 75 -16.16 -2.56 -7.33
N GLY A 76 -15.11 -1.76 -7.26
CA GLY A 76 -15.08 -0.50 -6.52
C GLY A 76 -14.84 -0.70 -5.03
N MET A 77 -14.19 0.31 -4.43
CA MET A 77 -13.79 0.31 -3.02
C MET A 77 -14.97 0.18 -2.06
N HIS A 78 -16.07 0.90 -2.33
CA HIS A 78 -17.29 0.83 -1.53
C HIS A 78 -17.75 -0.63 -1.36
N HIS A 79 -17.81 -1.38 -2.46
CA HIS A 79 -18.29 -2.75 -2.45
C HIS A 79 -17.32 -3.70 -1.73
N VAL A 80 -16.02 -3.49 -1.90
CA VAL A 80 -15.00 -4.26 -1.17
C VAL A 80 -15.12 -4.06 0.34
N ILE A 81 -15.35 -2.82 0.79
CA ILE A 81 -15.51 -2.50 2.21
C ILE A 81 -16.85 -3.01 2.77
N SER A 82 -17.96 -2.84 2.04
CA SER A 82 -19.29 -3.31 2.47
C SER A 82 -19.36 -4.82 2.67
N ASP A 83 -18.57 -5.55 1.90
CA ASP A 83 -18.52 -7.02 1.93
C ASP A 83 -17.67 -7.56 3.08
N LEU A 84 -16.94 -6.72 3.80
CA LEU A 84 -16.17 -7.15 4.96
C LEU A 84 -17.10 -7.65 6.07
N LYS A 85 -16.87 -8.90 6.46
CA LYS A 85 -17.48 -9.55 7.62
C LYS A 85 -16.41 -9.75 8.69
N ASN A 86 -16.81 -10.15 9.89
CA ASN A 86 -15.88 -10.40 11.00
C ASN A 86 -14.70 -11.31 10.56
N GLY A 87 -13.47 -10.85 10.80
CA GLY A 87 -12.22 -11.48 10.37
C GLY A 87 -11.80 -11.15 8.92
N GLY A 88 -12.63 -10.45 8.16
CA GLY A 88 -12.35 -10.04 6.79
C GLY A 88 -11.37 -8.87 6.72
N ILE A 89 -10.45 -8.94 5.76
CA ILE A 89 -9.38 -7.95 5.57
C ILE A 89 -9.42 -7.44 4.12
N ALA A 90 -9.35 -6.12 3.96
CA ALA A 90 -9.09 -5.47 2.67
C ALA A 90 -7.80 -4.65 2.76
N LEU A 91 -7.04 -4.63 1.68
CA LEU A 91 -5.86 -3.80 1.52
C LEU A 91 -6.07 -2.86 0.33
N PHE A 92 -5.77 -1.58 0.53
CA PHE A 92 -5.81 -0.56 -0.51
C PHE A 92 -4.42 0.04 -0.72
N HIS A 93 -3.98 0.11 -1.98
CA HIS A 93 -2.74 0.74 -2.39
C HIS A 93 -3.00 2.19 -2.82
N LEU A 94 -2.76 3.14 -1.93
CA LEU A 94 -2.91 4.57 -2.19
C LEU A 94 -1.59 5.11 -2.76
N ARG A 95 -1.26 4.68 -3.98
CA ARG A 95 0.03 4.96 -4.64
C ARG A 95 0.38 6.45 -4.65
N ALA A 96 -0.58 7.31 -4.99
CA ALA A 96 -0.37 8.76 -5.07
C ALA A 96 -0.02 9.40 -3.71
N GLN A 97 -0.31 8.71 -2.59
CA GLN A 97 0.01 9.15 -1.23
C GLN A 97 1.12 8.34 -0.58
N ASN A 98 1.82 7.46 -1.31
CA ASN A 98 2.87 6.62 -0.72
C ASN A 98 2.38 5.81 0.51
N ALA A 99 1.15 5.32 0.48
CA ALA A 99 0.53 4.68 1.64
C ALA A 99 -0.22 3.39 1.30
N GLY A 100 -0.15 2.43 2.21
CA GLY A 100 -1.05 1.30 2.30
C GLY A 100 -2.11 1.55 3.36
N LEU A 101 -3.34 1.14 3.10
CA LEU A 101 -4.44 1.16 4.07
C LEU A 101 -5.00 -0.25 4.22
N LEU A 102 -4.83 -0.83 5.40
CA LEU A 102 -5.40 -2.10 5.79
C LEU A 102 -6.70 -1.85 6.55
N VAL A 103 -7.77 -2.53 6.14
CA VAL A 103 -9.10 -2.42 6.74
C VAL A 103 -9.53 -3.80 7.21
N THR A 104 -9.65 -3.97 8.51
CA THR A 104 -9.99 -5.25 9.15
C THR A 104 -11.33 -5.12 9.86
N ALA A 105 -12.33 -5.86 9.41
CA ALA A 105 -13.60 -5.95 10.12
C ALA A 105 -13.45 -6.93 11.29
N ARG A 106 -13.72 -6.44 12.49
CA ARG A 106 -13.77 -7.26 13.72
C ARG A 106 -15.25 -7.45 14.10
N GLN A 107 -15.47 -8.02 15.28
CA GLN A 107 -16.82 -8.35 15.72
C GLN A 107 -17.69 -7.10 15.91
N ASP A 108 -17.15 -6.07 16.56
CA ASP A 108 -17.92 -4.88 16.98
C ASP A 108 -17.54 -3.60 16.22
N ASP A 109 -16.37 -3.61 15.59
CA ASP A 109 -15.77 -2.43 14.97
C ASP A 109 -14.97 -2.79 13.72
N VAL A 110 -14.44 -1.76 13.06
CA VAL A 110 -13.55 -1.88 11.91
C VAL A 110 -12.27 -1.13 12.23
N LEU A 111 -11.15 -1.85 12.14
CA LEU A 111 -9.81 -1.33 12.32
C LEU A 111 -9.24 -0.84 10.99
N PHE A 112 -8.79 0.40 10.99
CA PHE A 112 -8.07 1.04 9.89
C PHE A 112 -6.62 1.22 10.31
N GLU A 113 -5.71 0.61 9.57
CA GLU A 113 -4.27 0.67 9.80
C GLU A 113 -3.59 1.23 8.56
N ALA A 114 -2.94 2.38 8.70
CA ALA A 114 -2.17 2.99 7.63
C ALA A 114 -0.67 2.69 7.80
N PHE A 115 0.06 2.75 6.69
CA PHE A 115 1.52 2.67 6.69
C PHE A 115 2.15 3.22 5.42
N GLU A 116 3.35 3.77 5.56
CA GLU A 116 4.16 4.29 4.46
C GLU A 116 4.73 3.17 3.58
N LEU A 117 4.71 3.29 2.25
CA LEU A 117 5.21 2.25 1.35
C LEU A 117 6.69 2.41 0.99
N LEU A 118 7.13 3.61 0.64
CA LEU A 118 8.49 3.97 0.25
C LEU A 118 9.10 4.91 1.28
N ALA A 119 10.33 4.65 1.71
CA ALA A 119 11.04 5.57 2.57
C ALA A 119 11.57 6.79 1.78
N PRO A 120 11.74 7.95 2.42
CA PRO A 120 12.37 9.12 1.82
C PRO A 120 13.76 8.83 1.23
N ASN A 121 14.09 9.49 0.12
CA ASN A 121 15.33 9.22 -0.62
C ASN A 121 16.58 9.44 0.26
N ASP A 122 16.56 10.43 1.15
CA ASP A 122 17.67 10.66 2.07
C ASP A 122 17.89 9.47 3.01
N LYS A 123 16.83 8.83 3.50
CA LYS A 123 16.91 7.62 4.32
C LYS A 123 17.45 6.44 3.54
N VAL A 124 16.95 6.21 2.33
CA VAL A 124 17.42 5.10 1.49
C VAL A 124 18.91 5.27 1.16
N MET A 125 19.31 6.46 0.69
CA MET A 125 20.67 6.72 0.22
C MET A 125 21.70 6.83 1.34
N SER A 126 21.30 7.23 2.55
CA SER A 126 22.20 7.30 3.71
C SER A 126 22.28 6.00 4.51
N CYS A 127 21.39 5.03 4.24
CA CYS A 127 21.38 3.77 4.98
C CYS A 127 22.54 2.85 4.56
N LEU A 128 23.33 2.43 5.53
CA LEU A 128 24.27 1.33 5.35
C LEU A 128 23.54 0.01 5.65
N GLY A 129 23.24 -0.76 4.61
CA GLY A 129 22.66 -2.10 4.73
C GLY A 129 21.14 -2.13 4.52
N ALA A 130 20.36 -2.06 5.60
CA ALA A 130 18.91 -2.18 5.54
C ALA A 130 18.21 -1.21 6.49
N LEU A 131 17.15 -0.57 6.02
CA LEU A 131 16.31 0.32 6.81
C LEU A 131 15.51 -0.49 7.82
N LEU A 132 15.46 -0.02 9.07
CA LEU A 132 14.55 -0.57 10.06
C LEU A 132 13.23 0.17 9.98
N ARG A 133 12.16 -0.52 9.58
CA ARG A 133 10.82 0.05 9.42
C ARG A 133 9.81 -0.71 10.26
N GLU A 134 8.78 -0.02 10.71
CA GLU A 134 7.69 -0.58 11.51
C GLU A 134 6.37 -0.40 10.79
N PHE A 135 5.55 -1.44 10.79
CA PHE A 135 4.26 -1.48 10.11
C PHE A 135 3.20 -2.15 11.00
N PRO A 136 1.97 -1.64 11.11
CA PRO A 136 1.53 -0.32 10.66
C PRO A 136 2.01 0.80 11.59
N ASP A 137 1.99 2.05 11.12
CA ASP A 137 2.46 3.20 11.90
C ASP A 137 1.32 3.93 12.63
N ARG A 138 0.12 3.94 12.04
CA ARG A 138 -1.05 4.69 12.52
C ARG A 138 -2.31 3.83 12.43
N ALA A 139 -3.17 3.94 13.43
CA ALA A 139 -4.41 3.16 13.48
C ALA A 139 -5.58 3.94 14.09
N ALA A 140 -6.78 3.64 13.61
CA ALA A 140 -8.04 4.14 14.15
C ALA A 140 -9.12 3.06 14.03
N VAL A 141 -10.15 3.17 14.86
CA VAL A 141 -11.28 2.25 14.85
C VAL A 141 -12.58 3.03 14.77
N ILE A 142 -13.54 2.50 14.03
CA ILE A 142 -14.92 3.00 14.01
C ILE A 142 -15.87 1.83 14.23
N THR A 143 -17.02 2.09 14.84
CA THR A 143 -17.99 1.02 15.09
C THR A 143 -18.49 0.40 13.79
N TYR A 144 -18.77 -0.90 13.81
CA TYR A 144 -19.29 -1.58 12.62
C TYR A 144 -20.62 -0.95 12.18
N ALA A 145 -21.46 -0.56 13.14
CA ALA A 145 -22.72 0.15 12.88
C ALA A 145 -22.53 1.45 12.09
N ARG A 146 -21.50 2.24 12.40
CA ARG A 146 -21.20 3.47 11.65
C ARG A 146 -20.74 3.17 10.22
N LEU A 147 -19.94 2.11 10.03
CA LEU A 147 -19.52 1.71 8.69
C LEU A 147 -20.68 1.16 7.84
N GLN A 148 -21.71 0.59 8.47
CA GLN A 148 -22.90 0.09 7.78
C GLN A 148 -23.86 1.21 7.35
N ASP A 149 -23.67 2.44 7.80
CA ASP A 149 -24.39 3.60 7.28
C ASP A 149 -24.00 3.82 5.80
N PRO A 150 -24.96 3.70 4.85
CA PRO A 150 -24.64 3.80 3.42
C PRO A 150 -24.07 5.15 3.00
N ASP A 151 -24.53 6.23 3.61
CA ASP A 151 -24.08 7.58 3.29
C ASP A 151 -22.64 7.77 3.78
N PHE A 152 -22.37 7.32 5.02
CA PHE A 152 -21.02 7.34 5.57
C PHE A 152 -20.04 6.51 4.74
N LEU A 153 -20.42 5.27 4.38
CA LEU A 153 -19.56 4.39 3.60
C LEU A 153 -19.30 4.94 2.19
N SER A 154 -20.31 5.52 1.55
CA SER A 154 -20.18 6.18 0.25
C SER A 154 -19.16 7.33 0.31
N GLU A 155 -19.30 8.23 1.28
CA GLU A 155 -18.37 9.35 1.46
C GLU A 155 -16.95 8.88 1.78
N LEU A 156 -16.80 7.91 2.67
CA LEU A 156 -15.50 7.35 3.03
C LEU A 156 -14.81 6.70 1.81
N ALA A 157 -15.55 5.88 1.05
CA ALA A 157 -15.02 5.22 -0.14
C ALA A 157 -14.62 6.25 -1.22
N ASN A 158 -15.44 7.28 -1.45
CA ASN A 158 -15.13 8.36 -2.39
C ASN A 158 -13.89 9.15 -1.95
N PHE A 159 -13.74 9.41 -0.65
CA PHE A 159 -12.60 10.11 -0.10
C PHE A 159 -11.29 9.33 -0.30
N ILE A 160 -11.27 8.04 0.06
CA ILE A 160 -10.10 7.17 -0.14
C ILE A 160 -9.80 6.98 -1.64
N GLN A 161 -10.82 6.84 -2.49
CA GLN A 161 -10.65 6.78 -3.94
C GLN A 161 -10.03 8.07 -4.49
N THR A 162 -10.42 9.23 -3.97
CA THR A 162 -9.85 10.53 -4.34
C THR A 162 -8.37 10.60 -3.95
N LEU A 163 -8.02 10.14 -2.75
CA LEU A 163 -6.62 10.06 -2.31
C LEU A 163 -5.79 9.10 -3.19
N THR A 164 -6.41 8.02 -3.69
CA THR A 164 -5.74 7.07 -4.59
C THR A 164 -5.37 7.71 -5.93
N ALA A 165 -6.21 8.60 -6.47
CA ALA A 165 -6.04 9.20 -7.79
C ALA A 165 -5.32 10.57 -7.79
N SER A 166 -5.36 11.31 -6.69
CA SER A 166 -4.98 12.72 -6.68
C SER A 166 -3.53 12.95 -6.25
N ASN A 167 -2.76 13.70 -7.05
CA ASN A 167 -1.49 14.26 -6.61
C ASN A 167 -1.75 15.54 -5.80
N VAL A 168 -1.48 15.52 -4.49
CA VAL A 168 -1.73 16.68 -3.63
C VAL A 168 -0.41 17.40 -3.31
N PRO A 169 -0.23 18.67 -3.72
CA PRO A 169 1.04 19.38 -3.55
C PRO A 169 1.53 19.50 -2.10
N VAL A 170 0.62 19.48 -1.12
CA VAL A 170 0.98 19.57 0.31
C VAL A 170 1.76 18.35 0.79
N ALA A 171 1.54 17.19 0.18
CA ALA A 171 2.22 15.95 0.53
C ALA A 171 3.60 15.81 -0.15
N ARG A 172 3.95 16.72 -1.08
CA ARG A 172 5.24 16.69 -1.77
C ARG A 172 6.32 17.36 -0.92
N PRO A 173 7.46 16.69 -0.68
CA PRO A 173 8.63 17.32 -0.09
C PRO A 173 9.02 18.57 -0.89
N LYS A 174 9.55 19.58 -0.20
CA LYS A 174 10.00 20.82 -0.83
C LYS A 174 11.50 20.97 -0.63
N VAL A 175 12.19 21.32 -1.71
CA VAL A 175 13.62 21.62 -1.71
C VAL A 175 13.84 23.10 -2.00
N LYS A 176 14.90 23.66 -1.41
CA LYS A 176 15.30 25.04 -1.68
C LYS A 176 16.11 25.09 -2.98
N LYS A 177 15.51 25.59 -4.06
CA LYS A 177 16.14 25.84 -5.37
C LYS A 177 16.11 27.33 -5.67
N ALA A 178 17.26 27.90 -6.03
CA ALA A 178 17.39 29.33 -6.37
C ALA A 178 16.71 30.28 -5.35
N LYS A 179 16.90 30.00 -4.04
CA LYS A 179 16.29 30.74 -2.89
C LYS A 179 14.78 30.57 -2.70
N THR A 180 14.09 29.80 -3.54
CA THR A 180 12.66 29.48 -3.42
C THR A 180 12.45 28.02 -3.02
N PHE A 181 11.37 27.72 -2.28
CA PHE A 181 10.98 26.34 -2.01
C PHE A 181 10.10 25.83 -3.14
N GLN A 182 10.56 24.80 -3.83
CA GLN A 182 9.85 24.15 -4.91
C GLN A 182 9.59 22.69 -4.54
N PRO A 183 8.48 22.08 -5.01
CA PRO A 183 8.28 20.64 -4.86
C PRO A 183 9.47 19.87 -5.41
N GLU A 184 9.96 18.90 -4.65
CA GLU A 184 10.96 17.94 -5.11
C GLU A 184 10.25 16.74 -5.71
N GLU A 185 10.10 16.75 -7.04
CA GLU A 185 9.37 15.71 -7.78
C GLU A 185 10.05 14.34 -7.73
N ARG A 186 11.37 14.30 -7.47
CA ARG A 186 12.14 13.06 -7.40
C ARG A 186 12.08 12.40 -6.04
N ASP A 187 11.63 13.07 -5.00
CA ASP A 187 11.50 12.46 -3.69
C ASP A 187 10.15 11.77 -3.54
N THR A 188 10.08 10.86 -2.58
CA THR A 188 8.86 10.13 -2.24
C THR A 188 7.80 11.08 -1.69
N VAL A 189 6.53 10.78 -1.99
CA VAL A 189 5.40 11.54 -1.42
C VAL A 189 5.32 11.23 0.08
N SER A 190 5.06 12.25 0.90
CA SER A 190 4.78 12.05 2.32
C SER A 190 3.43 11.35 2.50
N PRO A 191 3.33 10.31 3.35
CA PRO A 191 2.08 9.61 3.62
C PRO A 191 1.11 10.40 4.51
N LEU A 192 1.41 11.67 4.80
CA LEU A 192 0.67 12.54 5.73
C LEU A 192 -0.84 12.56 5.48
N LEU A 193 -1.30 12.49 4.23
CA LEU A 193 -2.74 12.55 3.93
C LEU A 193 -3.49 11.28 4.34
N VAL A 194 -2.80 10.14 4.41
CA VAL A 194 -3.40 8.88 4.85
C VAL A 194 -3.09 8.68 6.33
N ASN A 195 -1.81 8.61 6.69
CA ASN A 195 -1.34 8.28 8.03
C ASN A 195 -1.67 9.37 9.06
N GLY A 196 -1.73 10.63 8.61
CA GLY A 196 -2.20 11.76 9.41
C GLY A 196 -3.69 12.00 9.18
N MET A 197 -4.03 12.73 8.11
CA MET A 197 -5.38 13.29 7.92
C MET A 197 -6.51 12.24 7.93
N LEU A 198 -6.41 11.15 7.14
CA LEU A 198 -7.47 10.13 7.10
C LEU A 198 -7.59 9.40 8.45
N ILE A 199 -6.47 8.95 9.03
CA ILE A 199 -6.50 8.25 10.32
C ILE A 199 -6.96 9.16 11.46
N ASP A 200 -6.59 10.45 11.45
CA ASP A 200 -7.03 11.43 12.46
C ASP A 200 -8.52 11.73 12.33
N LEU A 201 -9.04 11.82 11.10
CA LEU A 201 -10.47 11.93 10.84
C LEU A 201 -11.22 10.71 11.40
N LEU A 202 -10.77 9.50 11.07
CA LEU A 202 -11.37 8.26 11.57
C LEU A 202 -11.28 8.16 13.09
N SER A 203 -10.17 8.59 13.69
CA SER A 203 -9.99 8.65 15.14
C SER A 203 -10.99 9.59 15.80
N GLY A 204 -11.28 10.74 15.19
CA GLY A 204 -12.29 11.68 15.69
C GLY A 204 -13.73 11.18 15.54
N LEU A 205 -13.99 10.29 14.58
CA LEU A 205 -15.30 9.68 14.34
C LEU A 205 -15.54 8.40 15.16
N GLY A 206 -14.48 7.79 15.67
CA GLY A 206 -14.53 6.62 16.52
C GLY A 206 -13.51 6.75 17.65
N GLU A 207 -12.45 5.95 17.60
CA GLU A 207 -11.40 5.96 18.61
C GLU A 207 -10.01 5.86 17.97
N SER A 208 -9.05 6.59 18.53
CA SER A 208 -7.63 6.43 18.19
C SER A 208 -7.04 5.26 18.96
N VAL A 209 -6.38 4.35 18.25
CA VAL A 209 -5.76 3.18 18.87
C VAL A 209 -4.30 3.08 18.45
N ALA A 210 -3.49 2.44 19.29
CA ALA A 210 -2.17 1.99 18.85
C ALA A 210 -2.33 0.80 17.89
N PRO A 211 -1.48 0.68 16.85
CA PRO A 211 -1.39 -0.55 16.05
C PRO A 211 -1.22 -1.78 16.95
N LEU A 212 -2.11 -2.77 16.83
CA LEU A 212 -2.17 -3.91 17.75
C LEU A 212 -0.96 -4.83 17.61
N SER A 213 -0.46 -5.00 16.39
CA SER A 213 0.71 -5.82 16.09
C SER A 213 1.62 -5.08 15.12
N ARG A 214 2.69 -4.47 15.67
CA ARG A 214 3.74 -3.89 14.84
C ARG A 214 4.69 -4.97 14.36
N VAL A 215 4.90 -5.03 13.06
CA VAL A 215 5.94 -5.79 12.40
C VAL A 215 7.13 -4.87 12.18
N THR A 216 8.25 -5.20 12.81
CA THR A 216 9.53 -4.55 12.53
C THR A 216 10.26 -5.32 11.43
N LYS A 217 10.51 -4.67 10.30
CA LYS A 217 11.17 -5.25 9.13
C LYS A 217 12.47 -4.51 8.82
N ARG A 218 13.50 -5.27 8.47
CA ARG A 218 14.70 -4.73 7.82
C ARG A 218 14.45 -4.68 6.31
N SER A 219 14.05 -3.53 5.78
CA SER A 219 13.79 -3.35 4.34
C SER A 219 15.08 -3.01 3.59
N ARG A 220 15.28 -3.66 2.44
CA ARG A 220 16.24 -3.22 1.44
C ARG A 220 15.45 -2.42 0.43
N GLU A 221 15.74 -1.13 0.35
CA GLU A 221 15.10 -0.20 -0.57
C GLU A 221 16.16 0.38 -1.50
N HIS A 222 15.75 0.76 -2.71
CA HIS A 222 16.61 1.31 -3.73
C HIS A 222 15.97 2.53 -4.38
N VAL A 223 16.79 3.54 -4.61
CA VAL A 223 16.44 4.70 -5.41
C VAL A 223 17.50 4.86 -6.50
N GLY A 224 17.06 4.82 -7.76
CA GLY A 224 17.93 4.90 -8.92
C GLY A 224 17.45 5.98 -9.88
N TRP A 225 18.32 6.94 -10.22
CA TRP A 225 18.07 7.85 -11.32
C TRP A 225 19.35 8.10 -12.12
N SER A 226 19.30 7.90 -13.43
CA SER A 226 20.39 8.20 -14.35
C SER A 226 19.82 8.83 -15.61
N SER A 227 20.02 10.13 -15.77
CA SER A 227 19.45 10.92 -16.89
C SER A 227 17.92 10.80 -17.03
N ALA A 228 17.21 10.57 -15.92
CA ALA A 228 15.76 10.42 -15.87
C ALA A 228 15.06 11.59 -15.16
N LEU A 229 13.79 11.84 -15.50
CA LEU A 229 12.95 12.83 -14.81
C LEU A 229 12.54 12.31 -13.43
N LEU A 230 11.90 11.13 -13.40
CA LEU A 230 11.44 10.44 -12.20
C LEU A 230 12.36 9.25 -11.89
N PRO A 231 12.72 9.01 -10.61
CA PRO A 231 13.53 7.86 -10.22
C PRO A 231 12.75 6.56 -10.23
N PHE A 232 13.49 5.47 -10.39
CA PHE A 232 13.06 4.18 -9.90
C PHE A 232 13.06 4.18 -8.37
N HIS A 233 12.00 3.65 -7.76
CA HIS A 233 11.88 3.44 -6.32
C HIS A 233 11.42 2.01 -6.03
N ARG A 234 12.06 1.36 -5.05
CA ARG A 234 11.59 0.08 -4.51
C ARG A 234 11.95 -0.10 -3.04
#